data_AF-A0A528LPH4-F1
#
_entry.id   AF-A0A528LPH4-F1
#
_cell.length_a   1.000
_cell.length_b   1.000
_cell.length_c   1.000
_cell.angle_alpha   90.00
_cell.angle_beta   90.00
_cell.angle_gamma   90.00
#
_symmetry.space_group_name_H-M   'P 1'
#
loop_
_entity.id
_entity.type
_entity.pdbx_description
1 polymer ?
#
loop_
_entity_poly.entity_id
_entity_poly.type
_entity_poly.pdbx_seq_one_letter_code
_entity_poly.pdbx_strand_id
1 'polypeptide(L)' 'GPARGDLFAGTGHAAGEIAGVVRNPADFYALIPRPFVPGAGR' A
#
# COMPACT_ATOMS: atom_id res chain seq x y z
N GLY A 1 1.96 -9.13 7.16
CA GLY A 1 3.35 -9.26 6.68
C GLY A 1 3.82 -7.93 6.14
N PRO A 2 5.12 -7.74 5.91
CA PRO A 2 5.71 -6.45 5.51
C PRO A 2 5.22 -5.91 4.15
N ALA A 3 4.71 -6.78 3.26
CA ALA A 3 4.12 -6.44 1.97
C ALA A 3 2.63 -6.84 1.93
N ARG A 4 1.82 -6.22 2.79
CA ARG A 4 0.36 -6.35 2.80
C ARG A 4 -0.24 -4.96 2.99
N GLY A 5 -1.21 -4.64 2.16
CA GLY A 5 -1.93 -3.37 2.18
C GLY A 5 -3.42 -3.60 2.12
N ASP A 6 -4.16 -2.60 2.56
CA ASP A 6 -5.60 -2.51 2.38
C ASP A 6 -5.89 -1.28 1.51
N LEU A 7 -6.84 -1.41 0.59
CA LEU A 7 -7.19 -0.33 -0.32
C LEU A 7 -8.44 0.38 0.21
N PHE A 8 -8.27 1.64 0.61
CA PHE A 8 -9.40 2.48 0.93
C PHE A 8 -10.09 2.96 -0.36
N ALA A 9 -11.24 2.37 -0.67
CA ALA A 9 -12.01 2.68 -1.87
C ALA A 9 -12.96 3.89 -1.71
N GLY A 10 -13.04 4.51 -0.53
CA GLY A 10 -13.95 5.61 -0.21
C GLY A 10 -14.94 5.25 0.90
N THR A 11 -16.05 5.98 0.99
CA THR A 11 -17.09 5.78 2.02
C THR A 11 -18.46 5.48 1.39
N GLY A 12 -19.37 4.92 2.20
CA GLY A 12 -20.71 4.54 1.76
C GLY A 12 -20.78 3.14 1.16
N HIS A 13 -22.00 2.72 0.81
CA HIS A 13 -22.28 1.33 0.40
C HIS A 13 -21.48 0.89 -0.82
N ALA A 14 -21.44 1.73 -1.86
CA ALA A 14 -20.72 1.45 -3.11
C ALA A 14 -19.20 1.23 -2.89
N ALA A 15 -18.59 1.98 -1.96
CA ALA A 15 -17.18 1.78 -1.63
C ALA A 15 -16.93 0.40 -0.98
N GLY A 16 -17.89 -0.09 -0.19
CA GLY A 16 -17.84 -1.42 0.42
C GLY A 16 -17.92 -2.55 -0.61
N GLU A 17 -18.75 -2.41 -1.65
CA GLU A 17 -18.83 -3.39 -2.75
C GLU A 17 -17.50 -3.51 -3.49
N ILE A 18 -16.85 -2.38 -3.75
CA ILE A 18 -15.54 -2.35 -4.43
C ILE A 18 -14.44 -2.92 -3.52
N ALA A 19 -14.36 -2.47 -2.26
CA ALA A 19 -13.33 -2.93 -1.34
C ALA A 19 -13.46 -4.43 -1.02
N GLY A 20 -14.69 -4.94 -0.89
CA GLY A 20 -14.97 -6.32 -0.49
C GLY A 20 -14.49 -7.38 -1.48
N VAL A 21 -14.22 -7.02 -2.73
CA VAL A 21 -13.74 -7.95 -3.76
C VAL A 21 -12.24 -7.86 -4.02
N VAL A 22 -11.52 -6.90 -3.44
CA VAL A 22 -10.08 -6.72 -3.65
C VAL A 22 -9.30 -7.81 -2.91
N ARG A 23 -8.62 -8.68 -3.68
CA ARG A 23 -7.78 -9.78 -3.12
C ARG A 23 -6.64 -10.20 -4.05
N ASN A 24 -6.12 -9.25 -4.82
CA ASN A 24 -5.15 -9.51 -5.88
C ASN A 24 -3.71 -9.50 -5.36
N PRO A 25 -2.78 -10.24 -6.00
CA PRO A 25 -1.35 -10.07 -5.75
C PRO A 25 -0.90 -8.65 -6.14
N ALA A 26 0.05 -8.11 -5.38
CA ALA A 26 0.62 -6.79 -5.65
C ALA A 26 2.08 -6.72 -5.17
N ASP A 27 2.88 -5.94 -5.88
CA ASP A 27 4.23 -5.57 -5.46
C ASP A 27 4.19 -4.32 -4.59
N PHE A 28 4.96 -4.31 -3.49
CA PHE A 28 5.00 -3.21 -2.53
C PHE A 28 6.33 -2.48 -2.64
N TYR A 29 6.27 -1.20 -2.99
CA TYR A 29 7.43 -0.30 -3.02
C TYR A 29 7.22 0.83 -2.01
N ALA A 30 8.09 0.89 -0.98
CA ALA A 30 8.11 1.99 -0.03
C ALA A 30 9.06 3.08 -0.52
N LEU A 31 8.53 4.30 -0.71
CA LEU A 31 9.35 5.47 -1.01
C LEU A 31 9.77 6.09 0.32
N ILE A 32 11.07 6.06 0.60
CA ILE A 32 11.65 6.66 1.81
C ILE A 32 12.52 7.86 1.44
N PRO A 33 12.55 8.93 2.27
CA PRO A 33 13.50 10.01 2.08
C PRO A 33 14.94 9.49 2.00
N ARG A 34 15.75 10.06 1.08
CA ARG A 34 17.12 9.61 0.80
C ARG A 34 18.01 9.43 2.04
N PRO A 35 17.98 10.29 3.08
CA PRO A 35 18.80 10.11 4.28
C PRO A 35 18.52 8.81 5.04
N PHE A 36 17.35 8.20 4.84
CA PHE A 36 16.95 6.95 5.48
C PHE A 36 17.23 5.72 4.63
N VAL A 37 17.77 5.89 3.42
CA VAL A 37 18.24 4.77 2.61
C VAL A 37 19.57 4.28 3.21
N PRO A 38 19.66 3.03 3.69
CA PRO A 38 20.89 2.50 4.24
C PRO A 38 22.03 2.62 3.21
N GLY A 39 23.14 3.26 3.59
CA GLY A 39 24.32 3.42 2.73
C GLY A 39 24.26 4.55 1.70
N ALA A 40 23.17 5.34 1.64
CA ALA A 40 23.07 6.49 0.72
C ALA A 40 23.81 7.75 1.22
N GLY A 41 24.30 7.74 2.46
CA GLY A 41 25.24 8.73 2.98
C GLY A 41 26.68 8.30 2.73
N ARG A 42 27.17 8.54 1.51
CA ARG A 42 28.59 8.65 1.19
C ARG A 42 28.80 9.91 0.39
#